data_AF-A0A7W2M8X9-F1
#
_entry.id   AF-A0A7W2M8X9-F1
#
_cell.length_a   1.000
_cell.length_b   1.000
_cell.length_c   1.000
_cell.angle_alpha   90.00
_cell.angle_beta   90.00
_cell.angle_gamma   90.00
#
_symmetry.space_group_name_H-M   'P 1'
#
loop_
_entity.id
_entity.type
_entity.pdbx_description
1 polymer ?
#
loop_
_entity_poly.entity_id
_entity_poly.type
_entity_poly.pdbx_seq_one_letter_code
_entity_poly.pdbx_strand_id
1 'polypeptide(L)'
;MERPFDTRLRQTYGTLEKTKANFIFNFSQNDKILVWIVGFSVTAISLIVSKISNINENYSDCILKTVLILLTTSIISGIIYRFSALLFLTKYQNIMFYLEGAFSKEKTMPTETRKLKKPDDIHEIYQKIKADFDHDYADVLNLYNQPQTEESKKYYIDYLKSEYQRLAEWSASEYQSADDYVKGVFKTAFGFTDKKINNIFSKNNDSFYLKLWGRICGISITVCLISFVSVLIILAFNYG
;
A
#
# COMPACT_ATOMS: atom_id res chain seq x y z
N MET A 1 -21.55 -5.36 -15.37
CA MET A 1 -20.24 -6.01 -15.17
C MET A 1 -19.27 -4.93 -14.73
N GLU A 2 -18.55 -5.13 -13.62
CA GLU A 2 -17.54 -4.18 -13.12
C GLU A 2 -16.43 -4.00 -14.17
N ARG A 3 -15.96 -2.76 -14.35
CA ARG A 3 -14.92 -2.43 -15.32
C ARG A 3 -13.59 -3.06 -14.85
N PRO A 4 -12.75 -3.62 -15.74
CA PRO A 4 -11.48 -4.25 -15.34
C PRO A 4 -10.55 -3.32 -14.54
N PHE A 5 -10.60 -2.02 -14.84
CA PHE A 5 -9.86 -0.98 -14.10
C PHE A 5 -10.41 -0.80 -12.69
N ASP A 6 -11.75 -0.71 -12.52
CA ASP A 6 -12.39 -0.65 -11.20
C ASP A 6 -12.14 -1.92 -10.39
N THR A 7 -12.13 -3.10 -11.03
CA THR A 7 -11.76 -4.36 -10.38
C THR A 7 -10.31 -4.31 -9.90
N ARG A 8 -9.38 -3.80 -10.70
CA ARG A 8 -7.97 -3.63 -10.32
C ARG A 8 -7.79 -2.59 -9.22
N LEU A 9 -8.50 -1.47 -9.30
CA LEU A 9 -8.45 -0.38 -8.32
C LEU A 9 -9.02 -0.88 -6.99
N ARG A 10 -10.21 -1.50 -7.00
CA ARG A 10 -10.85 -2.13 -5.85
C ARG A 10 -10.02 -3.26 -5.25
N GLN A 11 -9.39 -4.10 -6.08
CA GLN A 11 -8.45 -5.11 -5.59
C GLN A 11 -7.21 -4.47 -4.94
N THR A 12 -6.69 -3.40 -5.53
CA THR A 12 -5.50 -2.70 -5.02
C THR A 12 -5.83 -1.99 -3.71
N TYR A 13 -6.88 -1.17 -3.67
CA TYR A 13 -7.40 -0.53 -2.45
C TYR A 13 -7.79 -1.55 -1.39
N GLY A 14 -8.57 -2.57 -1.74
CA GLY A 14 -8.99 -3.61 -0.79
C GLY A 14 -7.82 -4.40 -0.23
N THR A 15 -6.80 -4.71 -1.05
CA THR A 15 -5.57 -5.37 -0.56
C THR A 15 -4.77 -4.43 0.32
N LEU A 16 -4.66 -3.16 -0.07
CA LEU A 16 -3.92 -2.15 0.70
C LEU A 16 -4.59 -1.92 2.06
N GLU A 17 -5.91 -1.74 2.08
CA GLU A 17 -6.72 -1.49 3.28
C GLU A 17 -6.73 -2.71 4.20
N LYS A 18 -6.85 -3.93 3.65
CA LYS A 18 -6.69 -5.17 4.42
C LYS A 18 -5.27 -5.28 5.02
N THR A 19 -4.25 -4.90 4.27
CA THR A 19 -2.85 -4.88 4.75
C THR A 19 -2.66 -3.86 5.89
N LYS A 20 -3.27 -2.68 5.79
CA LYS A 20 -3.30 -1.67 6.85
C LYS A 20 -4.00 -2.17 8.09
N ALA A 21 -5.20 -2.71 7.94
CA ALA A 21 -6.00 -3.20 9.05
C ALA A 21 -5.24 -4.30 9.81
N ASN A 22 -4.65 -5.25 9.06
CA ASN A 22 -3.79 -6.29 9.64
C ASN A 22 -2.57 -5.70 10.34
N PHE A 23 -1.90 -4.71 9.74
CA PHE A 23 -0.74 -4.07 10.37
C PHE A 23 -1.13 -3.30 11.64
N ILE A 24 -2.19 -2.49 11.62
CA ILE A 24 -2.69 -1.73 12.78
C ILE A 24 -3.09 -2.68 13.90
N PHE A 25 -3.81 -3.75 13.56
CA PHE A 25 -4.20 -4.78 14.53
C PHE A 25 -2.97 -5.41 15.17
N ASN A 26 -2.04 -5.91 14.36
CA ASN A 26 -0.79 -6.52 14.85
C ASN A 26 0.05 -5.52 15.65
N PHE A 27 0.16 -4.27 15.20
CA PHE A 27 0.86 -3.21 15.91
C PHE A 27 0.22 -2.93 17.28
N SER A 28 -1.11 -2.83 17.35
CA SER A 28 -1.83 -2.59 18.60
C SER A 28 -1.61 -3.69 19.63
N GLN A 29 -1.60 -4.96 19.19
CA GLN A 29 -1.33 -6.09 20.09
C GLN A 29 0.14 -6.12 20.52
N ASN A 30 1.05 -5.97 19.56
CA ASN A 30 2.49 -5.98 19.80
C ASN A 30 2.95 -4.82 20.67
N ASP A 31 2.37 -3.63 20.51
CA ASP A 31 2.71 -2.44 21.29
C ASP A 31 2.36 -2.63 22.77
N LYS A 32 1.19 -3.23 23.08
CA LYS A 32 0.82 -3.56 24.47
C LYS A 32 1.83 -4.51 25.12
N ILE A 33 2.24 -5.55 24.40
CA ILE A 33 3.24 -6.52 24.87
C ILE A 33 4.59 -5.83 25.08
N LEU A 34 5.02 -5.00 24.12
CA LEU A 34 6.29 -4.28 24.21
C LEU A 34 6.32 -3.26 25.34
N VAL A 35 5.24 -2.51 25.59
CA VAL A 35 5.15 -1.60 26.74
C VAL A 35 5.36 -2.36 28.03
N TRP A 36 4.74 -3.53 28.17
CA TRP A 36 4.88 -4.35 29.35
C TRP A 36 6.32 -4.86 29.52
N ILE A 37 6.93 -5.39 28.46
CA ILE A 37 8.31 -5.89 28.46
C ILE A 37 9.31 -4.77 28.77
N VAL A 38 9.18 -3.62 28.12
CA VAL A 38 10.09 -2.47 28.33
C VAL A 38 9.92 -1.93 29.75
N GLY A 39 8.68 -1.77 30.23
CA GLY A 39 8.40 -1.32 31.60
C GLY A 39 8.95 -2.27 32.66
N PHE A 40 8.79 -3.57 32.45
CA PHE A 40 9.38 -4.59 33.33
C PHE A 40 10.90 -4.53 33.30
N SER A 41 11.49 -4.40 32.11
CA SER A 41 12.95 -4.37 31.93
C SER A 41 13.59 -3.16 32.63
N VAL A 42 12.98 -1.98 32.52
CA VAL A 42 13.46 -0.76 33.22
C VAL A 42 13.34 -0.94 34.73
N THR A 43 12.23 -1.49 35.21
CA THR A 43 12.02 -1.74 36.65
C THR A 43 13.03 -2.76 37.19
N ALA A 44 13.27 -3.85 36.45
CA ALA A 44 14.23 -4.88 36.81
C ALA A 44 15.66 -4.33 36.87
N ILE A 45 16.08 -3.54 35.86
CA ILE A 45 17.39 -2.87 35.88
C ILE A 45 17.49 -1.95 37.11
N SER A 46 16.45 -1.14 37.39
CA SER A 46 16.45 -0.24 38.55
C SER A 46 16.60 -0.98 39.87
N LEU A 47 15.89 -2.10 40.04
CA LEU A 47 16.00 -2.96 41.23
C LEU A 47 17.38 -3.60 41.37
N ILE A 48 17.94 -4.12 40.27
CA ILE A 48 19.27 -4.73 40.25
C ILE A 48 20.33 -3.71 40.65
N VAL A 49 20.30 -2.51 40.07
CA VAL A 49 21.26 -1.44 40.38
C VAL A 49 21.11 -0.95 41.82
N SER A 50 19.88 -0.81 42.31
CA SER A 50 19.61 -0.28 43.66
C SER A 50 20.01 -1.24 44.78
N LYS A 51 20.07 -2.56 44.51
CA LYS A 51 20.40 -3.60 45.50
C LYS A 51 21.55 -4.50 45.06
N ILE A 52 22.50 -3.95 44.29
CA ILE A 52 23.54 -4.75 43.65
C ILE A 52 24.39 -5.55 44.65
N SER A 53 24.66 -4.98 45.83
CA SER A 53 25.42 -5.63 46.91
C SER A 53 24.74 -6.91 47.42
N ASN A 54 23.41 -6.88 47.62
CA ASN A 54 22.66 -8.03 48.14
C ASN A 54 22.38 -9.09 47.05
N ILE A 55 22.31 -8.67 45.78
CA ILE A 55 22.05 -9.59 44.66
C ILE A 55 23.33 -10.33 44.27
N ASN A 56 24.49 -9.68 44.36
CA ASN A 56 25.80 -10.30 44.14
C ASN A 56 26.13 -11.44 45.13
N GLU A 57 25.44 -11.51 46.28
CA GLU A 57 25.56 -12.64 47.20
C GLU A 57 24.86 -13.90 46.65
N ASN A 58 23.79 -13.73 45.87
CA ASN A 58 22.97 -14.84 45.35
C ASN A 58 23.28 -15.19 43.89
N TYR A 59 23.90 -14.28 43.13
CA TYR A 59 24.19 -14.45 41.71
C TYR A 59 25.63 -14.06 41.39
N SER A 60 26.29 -14.83 40.53
CA SER A 60 27.62 -14.47 40.04
C SER A 60 27.59 -13.18 39.20
N ASP A 61 28.68 -12.41 39.27
CA ASP A 61 28.87 -11.19 38.47
C ASP A 61 28.66 -11.41 36.97
N CYS A 62 29.00 -12.60 36.46
CA CYS A 62 28.84 -12.95 35.04
C CYS A 62 27.37 -13.06 34.64
N ILE A 63 26.55 -13.68 35.50
CA ILE A 63 25.10 -13.80 35.28
C ILE A 63 24.45 -12.43 35.32
N LEU A 64 24.81 -11.62 36.33
CA LEU A 64 24.23 -10.28 36.51
C LEU A 64 24.56 -9.35 35.34
N LYS A 65 25.80 -9.37 34.83
CA LYS A 65 26.19 -8.65 33.60
C LYS A 65 25.39 -9.12 32.39
N THR A 66 25.23 -10.42 32.20
CA THR A 66 24.46 -10.98 31.08
C THR A 66 23.00 -10.53 31.12
N VAL A 67 22.37 -10.60 32.29
CA VAL A 67 20.99 -10.15 32.51
C VAL A 67 20.83 -8.66 32.18
N LEU A 68 21.74 -7.81 32.66
CA LEU A 68 21.71 -6.37 32.37
C LEU A 68 21.84 -6.08 30.87
N ILE A 69 22.73 -6.78 30.15
CA ILE A 69 22.90 -6.64 28.70
C ILE A 69 21.62 -7.05 27.96
N LEU A 70 21.01 -8.18 28.34
CA LEU A 70 19.78 -8.67 27.70
C LEU A 70 18.58 -7.74 27.95
N LEU A 71 18.42 -7.24 29.17
CA LEU A 71 17.37 -6.26 29.51
C LEU A 71 17.57 -4.95 28.72
N THR A 72 18.80 -4.46 28.62
CA THR A 72 19.12 -3.26 27.82
C THR A 72 18.84 -3.48 26.34
N THR A 73 19.19 -4.66 25.80
CA THR A 73 18.91 -5.03 24.41
C THR A 73 17.41 -5.09 24.14
N SER A 74 16.62 -5.63 25.08
CA SER A 74 15.16 -5.66 25.00
C SER A 74 14.57 -4.24 24.91
N ILE A 75 15.04 -3.32 25.76
CA ILE A 75 14.63 -1.91 25.75
C ILE A 75 14.95 -1.24 24.41
N ILE A 76 16.20 -1.33 23.95
CA ILE A 76 16.64 -0.72 22.68
C ILE A 76 15.83 -1.28 21.51
N SER A 77 15.64 -2.59 21.47
CA SER A 77 14.87 -3.24 20.39
C SER A 77 13.40 -2.83 20.40
N GLY A 78 12.79 -2.67 21.58
CA GLY A 78 11.42 -2.16 21.72
C GLY A 78 11.27 -0.71 21.22
N ILE A 79 12.26 0.15 21.46
CA ILE A 79 12.27 1.53 20.94
C ILE A 79 12.40 1.53 19.41
N ILE A 80 13.33 0.73 18.86
CA ILE A 80 13.52 0.60 17.41
C ILE A 80 12.24 0.11 16.73
N TYR A 81 11.53 -0.85 17.33
CA TYR A 81 10.25 -1.32 16.83
C TYR A 81 9.23 -0.19 16.72
N ARG A 82 9.04 0.60 17.80
CA ARG A 82 8.08 1.71 17.82
C ARG A 82 8.39 2.77 16.78
N PHE A 83 9.66 3.13 16.65
CA PHE A 83 10.09 4.11 15.65
C PHE A 83 9.86 3.61 14.23
N SER A 84 10.21 2.36 13.95
CA SER A 84 10.02 1.73 12.64
C SER A 84 8.54 1.60 12.27
N ALA A 85 7.69 1.24 13.24
CA ALA A 85 6.26 1.12 13.05
C ALA A 85 5.60 2.48 12.80
N LEU A 86 6.04 3.54 13.48
CA LEU A 86 5.58 4.91 13.23
C LEU A 86 5.94 5.36 11.81
N LEU A 87 7.19 5.14 11.38
CA LEU A 87 7.61 5.45 10.02
C LEU A 87 6.81 4.67 8.98
N PHE A 88 6.55 3.39 9.22
CA PHE A 88 5.70 2.57 8.35
C PHE A 88 4.29 3.17 8.24
N LEU A 89 3.66 3.50 9.36
CA LEU A 89 2.30 4.03 9.41
C LEU A 89 2.19 5.39 8.70
N THR A 90 3.13 6.30 8.95
CA THR A 90 3.16 7.63 8.28
C THR A 90 3.34 7.49 6.77
N LYS A 91 4.26 6.62 6.33
CA LYS A 91 4.47 6.38 4.88
C LYS A 91 3.24 5.76 4.25
N TYR A 92 2.60 4.82 4.93
CA TYR A 92 1.36 4.21 4.47
C TYR A 92 0.22 5.23 4.36
N GLN A 93 0.01 6.06 5.38
CA GLN A 93 -1.02 7.11 5.39
C GLN A 93 -0.83 8.10 4.25
N ASN A 94 0.42 8.51 4.00
CA ASN A 94 0.71 9.40 2.89
C ASN A 94 0.33 8.74 1.55
N ILE A 95 0.70 7.47 1.32
CA ILE A 95 0.33 6.75 0.09
C ILE A 95 -1.19 6.74 -0.08
N MET A 96 -1.95 6.42 0.97
CA MET A 96 -3.41 6.44 0.91
C MET A 96 -3.97 7.84 0.62
N PHE A 97 -3.46 8.87 1.28
CA PHE A 97 -3.90 10.24 1.05
C PHE A 97 -3.65 10.70 -0.40
N TYR A 98 -2.51 10.30 -0.99
CA TYR A 98 -2.21 10.60 -2.40
C TYR A 98 -3.06 9.77 -3.37
N LEU A 99 -3.32 8.49 -3.07
CA LEU A 99 -4.20 7.65 -3.88
C LEU A 99 -5.64 8.16 -3.83
N GLU A 100 -6.17 8.40 -2.64
CA GLU A 100 -7.49 9.01 -2.46
C GLU A 100 -7.53 10.40 -3.10
N GLY A 101 -6.49 11.22 -2.95
CA GLY A 101 -6.40 12.53 -3.61
C GLY A 101 -6.43 12.44 -5.14
N ALA A 102 -5.70 11.50 -5.73
CA ALA A 102 -5.62 11.31 -7.18
C ALA A 102 -6.89 10.70 -7.79
N PHE A 103 -7.67 9.94 -7.01
CA PHE A 103 -8.81 9.17 -7.53
C PHE A 103 -10.17 9.52 -6.89
N SER A 104 -10.24 10.42 -5.90
CA SER A 104 -11.49 10.71 -5.15
C SER A 104 -12.57 11.45 -5.92
N LYS A 105 -12.28 11.96 -7.12
CA LYS A 105 -13.23 12.80 -7.88
C LYS A 105 -13.40 12.44 -9.36
N GLU A 106 -12.62 11.51 -9.89
CA GLU A 106 -12.57 11.26 -11.34
C GLU A 106 -13.38 10.01 -11.73
N LYS A 107 -14.35 10.17 -12.64
CA LYS A 107 -14.98 9.04 -13.36
C LYS A 107 -13.95 8.53 -14.36
N THR A 108 -13.39 7.35 -14.13
CA THR A 108 -12.35 6.80 -15.00
C THR A 108 -12.95 6.33 -16.34
N MET A 109 -12.33 6.73 -17.45
CA MET A 109 -12.65 6.28 -18.81
C MET A 109 -11.71 5.14 -19.23
N PRO A 110 -12.13 4.19 -20.09
CA PRO A 110 -11.27 3.13 -20.56
C PRO A 110 -10.24 3.64 -21.59
N THR A 111 -8.98 3.23 -21.40
CA THR A 111 -7.85 3.61 -22.26
C THR A 111 -7.68 2.71 -23.50
N GLU A 112 -8.51 1.69 -23.64
CA GLU A 112 -8.49 0.74 -24.77
C GLU A 112 -9.91 0.45 -25.24
N THR A 113 -10.11 0.35 -26.56
CA THR A 113 -11.38 -0.10 -27.12
C THR A 113 -11.61 -1.58 -26.84
N ARG A 114 -12.84 -1.95 -26.46
CA ARG A 114 -13.18 -3.37 -26.30
C ARG A 114 -13.43 -4.01 -27.66
N LYS A 115 -13.09 -5.29 -27.79
CA LYS A 115 -13.48 -6.08 -28.97
C LYS A 115 -15.01 -6.06 -29.13
N LEU A 116 -15.47 -5.59 -30.29
CA LEU A 116 -16.87 -5.64 -30.70
C LEU A 116 -17.25 -7.09 -31.01
N LYS A 117 -18.41 -7.56 -30.55
CA LYS A 117 -18.92 -8.90 -30.86
C LYS A 117 -19.46 -8.97 -32.28
N LYS A 118 -20.14 -7.91 -32.72
CA LYS A 118 -20.59 -7.67 -34.09
C LYS A 118 -19.98 -6.36 -34.57
N PRO A 119 -18.83 -6.40 -35.25
CA PRO A 119 -18.12 -5.19 -35.65
C PRO A 119 -18.92 -4.31 -36.62
N ASP A 120 -19.92 -4.83 -37.31
CA ASP A 120 -20.73 -4.05 -38.27
C ASP A 120 -22.11 -3.65 -37.73
N ASP A 121 -22.38 -3.92 -36.45
CA ASP A 121 -23.63 -3.49 -35.80
C ASP A 121 -23.45 -2.10 -35.17
N ILE A 122 -24.04 -1.09 -35.79
CA ILE A 122 -23.97 0.30 -35.31
C ILE A 122 -24.56 0.47 -33.91
N HIS A 123 -25.57 -0.33 -33.54
CA HIS A 123 -26.20 -0.25 -32.22
C HIS A 123 -25.26 -0.78 -31.14
N GLU A 124 -24.47 -1.83 -31.45
CA GLU A 124 -23.45 -2.33 -30.54
C GLU A 124 -22.35 -1.28 -30.33
N ILE A 125 -21.87 -0.65 -31.41
CA ILE A 125 -20.83 0.38 -31.33
C ILE A 125 -21.32 1.58 -30.50
N TYR A 126 -22.52 2.10 -30.80
CA TYR A 126 -23.14 3.18 -30.04
C TYR A 126 -23.28 2.85 -28.54
N GLN A 127 -23.83 1.67 -28.21
CA GLN A 127 -24.00 1.25 -26.82
C GLN A 127 -22.65 1.14 -26.10
N LYS A 128 -21.59 0.72 -26.79
CA LYS A 128 -20.24 0.65 -26.23
C LYS A 128 -19.68 2.04 -25.95
N ILE A 129 -19.77 2.97 -26.92
CA ILE A 129 -19.32 4.35 -26.73
C ILE A 129 -20.04 5.00 -25.55
N LYS A 130 -21.36 4.90 -25.47
CA LYS A 130 -22.17 5.47 -24.38
C LYS A 130 -21.83 4.83 -23.03
N ALA A 131 -21.63 3.52 -22.97
CA ALA A 131 -21.29 2.83 -21.72
C ALA A 131 -19.85 3.10 -21.24
N ASP A 132 -18.93 3.31 -22.18
CA ASP A 132 -17.50 3.44 -21.90
C ASP A 132 -17.09 4.92 -21.67
N PHE A 133 -17.67 5.86 -22.42
CA PHE A 133 -17.28 7.29 -22.43
C PHE A 133 -18.40 8.27 -22.07
N ASP A 134 -19.61 7.80 -21.77
CA ASP A 134 -20.79 8.63 -21.45
C ASP A 134 -21.12 9.68 -22.55
N HIS A 135 -20.66 9.44 -23.79
CA HIS A 135 -20.92 10.27 -24.97
C HIS A 135 -22.14 9.74 -25.73
N ASP A 136 -23.06 10.64 -26.08
CA ASP A 136 -24.30 10.30 -26.77
C ASP A 136 -24.24 10.69 -28.25
N TYR A 137 -24.21 9.68 -29.13
CA TYR A 137 -24.32 9.80 -30.59
C TYR A 137 -25.70 9.34 -31.11
N ALA A 138 -26.78 9.60 -30.34
CA ALA A 138 -28.14 9.21 -30.73
C ALA A 138 -28.59 9.87 -32.05
N ASP A 139 -28.10 11.06 -32.36
CA ASP A 139 -28.27 11.77 -33.63
C ASP A 139 -27.71 10.97 -34.82
N VAL A 140 -26.49 10.43 -34.69
CA VAL A 140 -25.86 9.58 -35.72
C VAL A 140 -26.65 8.28 -35.90
N LEU A 141 -27.14 7.68 -34.81
CA LEU A 141 -27.97 6.48 -34.87
C LEU A 141 -29.32 6.76 -35.56
N ASN A 142 -29.92 7.93 -35.29
CA ASN A 142 -31.16 8.35 -35.93
C ASN A 142 -30.97 8.57 -37.44
N LEU A 143 -29.85 9.17 -37.84
CA LEU A 143 -29.48 9.31 -39.26
C LEU A 143 -29.22 7.95 -39.92
N TYR A 144 -28.62 6.99 -39.22
CA TYR A 144 -28.43 5.63 -39.71
C TYR A 144 -29.76 4.89 -39.98
N ASN A 145 -30.77 5.12 -39.16
CA ASN A 145 -32.07 4.45 -39.26
C ASN A 145 -32.98 5.04 -40.36
N GLN A 146 -32.61 6.15 -40.99
CA GLN A 146 -33.35 6.74 -42.10
C GLN A 146 -33.11 5.96 -43.42
N PRO A 147 -34.05 6.04 -44.38
CA PRO A 147 -33.87 5.43 -45.71
C PRO A 147 -32.66 6.05 -46.42
N GLN A 148 -31.65 5.24 -46.71
CA GLN A 148 -30.40 5.67 -47.33
C GLN A 148 -29.68 4.52 -48.04
N THR A 149 -28.64 4.84 -48.81
CA THR A 149 -27.84 3.86 -49.53
C THR A 149 -26.97 3.03 -48.57
N GLU A 150 -26.57 1.83 -49.01
CA GLU A 150 -25.65 0.98 -48.23
C GLU A 150 -24.27 1.64 -48.02
N GLU A 151 -23.83 2.48 -48.96
CA GLU A 151 -22.61 3.29 -48.81
C GLU A 151 -22.74 4.29 -47.65
N SER A 152 -23.89 4.97 -47.52
CA SER A 152 -24.14 5.90 -46.41
C SER A 152 -24.24 5.18 -45.07
N LYS A 153 -24.85 3.99 -45.02
CA LYS A 153 -24.87 3.16 -43.78
C LYS A 153 -23.47 2.77 -43.34
N LYS A 154 -22.62 2.34 -44.29
CA LYS A 154 -21.22 1.98 -44.02
C LYS A 154 -20.43 3.16 -43.50
N TYR A 155 -20.64 4.36 -44.05
CA TYR A 155 -20.01 5.59 -43.57
C TYR A 155 -20.28 5.85 -42.08
N TYR A 156 -21.53 5.71 -41.61
CA TYR A 156 -21.86 5.94 -40.19
C TYR A 156 -21.26 4.88 -39.26
N ILE A 157 -21.19 3.62 -39.69
CA ILE A 157 -20.52 2.56 -38.95
C ILE A 157 -19.03 2.88 -38.82
N ASP A 158 -18.37 3.24 -39.92
CA ASP A 158 -16.93 3.57 -39.93
C ASP A 158 -16.64 4.85 -39.13
N TYR A 159 -17.54 5.84 -39.17
CA TYR A 159 -17.47 7.04 -38.34
C TYR A 159 -17.51 6.70 -36.85
N LEU A 160 -18.49 5.91 -36.38
CA LEU A 160 -18.56 5.56 -34.96
C LEU A 160 -17.41 4.65 -34.51
N LYS A 161 -16.89 3.78 -35.39
CA LYS A 161 -15.65 3.02 -35.11
C LYS A 161 -14.46 3.95 -34.88
N SER A 162 -14.29 4.93 -35.76
CA SER A 162 -13.23 5.93 -35.67
C SER A 162 -13.37 6.78 -34.40
N GLU A 163 -14.59 7.20 -34.05
CA GLU A 163 -14.85 7.94 -32.82
C GLU A 163 -14.59 7.11 -31.57
N TYR A 164 -14.98 5.83 -31.56
CA TYR A 164 -14.68 4.94 -30.43
C TYR A 164 -13.18 4.78 -30.21
N GLN A 165 -12.40 4.67 -31.29
CA GLN A 165 -10.94 4.64 -31.22
C GLN A 165 -10.35 5.97 -30.76
N ARG A 166 -10.83 7.10 -31.31
CA ARG A 166 -10.38 8.45 -30.92
C ARG A 166 -10.61 8.73 -29.43
N LEU A 167 -11.76 8.34 -28.90
CA LEU A 167 -12.09 8.49 -27.48
C LEU A 167 -11.18 7.63 -26.58
N ALA A 168 -10.85 6.41 -27.01
CA ALA A 168 -9.91 5.56 -26.29
C ALA A 168 -8.49 6.13 -26.31
N GLU A 169 -8.02 6.64 -27.45
CA GLU A 169 -6.72 7.31 -27.58
C GLU A 169 -6.63 8.57 -26.71
N TRP A 170 -7.69 9.38 -26.70
CA TRP A 170 -7.77 10.56 -25.84
C TRP A 170 -7.73 10.17 -24.36
N SER A 171 -8.52 9.17 -23.96
CA SER A 171 -8.51 8.66 -22.59
C SER A 171 -7.13 8.10 -22.18
N ALA A 172 -6.42 7.43 -23.10
CA ALA A 172 -5.06 6.96 -22.85
C ALA A 172 -4.07 8.13 -22.64
N SER A 173 -4.21 9.21 -23.41
CA SER A 173 -3.40 10.42 -23.26
C SER A 173 -3.69 11.16 -21.95
N GLU A 174 -4.95 11.25 -21.53
CA GLU A 174 -5.34 11.82 -20.24
C GLU A 174 -4.81 10.99 -19.08
N TYR A 175 -4.91 9.67 -19.19
CA TYR A 175 -4.33 8.75 -18.21
C TYR A 175 -2.82 8.95 -18.06
N GLN A 176 -2.09 9.08 -19.17
CA GLN A 176 -0.64 9.31 -19.13
C GLN A 176 -0.30 10.69 -18.52
N SER A 177 -1.08 11.72 -18.82
CA SER A 177 -0.93 13.06 -18.24
C SER A 177 -1.20 13.05 -16.73
N ALA A 178 -2.21 12.30 -16.29
CA ALA A 178 -2.52 12.12 -14.87
C ALA A 178 -1.40 11.32 -14.15
N ASP A 179 -0.89 10.25 -14.77
CA ASP A 179 0.23 9.47 -14.24
C ASP A 179 1.47 10.35 -14.06
N ASP A 180 1.80 11.20 -15.04
CA ASP A 180 2.94 12.11 -14.97
C ASP A 180 2.73 13.26 -13.96
N TYR A 181 1.51 13.78 -13.84
CA TYR A 181 1.17 14.74 -12.79
C TYR A 181 1.34 14.14 -11.39
N VAL A 182 0.81 12.92 -11.17
CA VAL A 182 0.96 12.20 -9.90
C VAL A 182 2.44 11.97 -9.59
N LYS A 183 3.22 11.49 -10.56
CA LYS A 183 4.69 11.37 -10.41
C LYS A 183 5.33 12.70 -10.02
N GLY A 184 4.95 13.81 -10.64
CA GLY A 184 5.45 15.15 -10.32
C GLY A 184 5.12 15.62 -8.89
N VAL A 185 3.91 15.32 -8.41
CA VAL A 185 3.50 15.58 -7.02
C VAL A 185 4.33 14.75 -6.05
N PHE A 186 4.51 13.45 -6.31
CA PHE A 186 5.38 12.58 -5.51
C PHE A 186 6.84 13.04 -5.51
N LYS A 187 7.32 13.59 -6.63
CA LYS A 187 8.68 14.15 -6.75
C LYS A 187 8.88 15.30 -5.79
N THR A 188 7.91 16.22 -5.79
CA THR A 188 7.94 17.46 -5.02
C THR A 188 7.73 17.20 -3.52
N ALA A 189 6.76 16.37 -3.17
CA ALA A 189 6.42 16.09 -1.77
C ALA A 189 7.49 15.27 -1.03
N PHE A 190 8.25 14.42 -1.74
CA PHE A 190 9.19 13.49 -1.12
C PHE A 190 10.65 13.69 -1.52
N GLY A 191 10.96 14.67 -2.38
CA GLY A 191 12.32 14.94 -2.87
C GLY A 191 12.91 13.77 -3.66
N PHE A 192 12.07 12.98 -4.34
CA PHE A 192 12.52 11.81 -5.08
C PHE A 192 13.12 12.17 -6.44
N THR A 193 14.04 11.35 -6.92
CA THR A 193 14.56 11.45 -8.30
C THR A 193 13.61 10.76 -9.28
N ASP A 194 13.62 11.18 -10.55
CA ASP A 194 12.76 10.62 -11.60
C ASP A 194 12.95 9.10 -11.74
N LYS A 195 14.20 8.64 -11.61
CA LYS A 195 14.54 7.21 -11.61
C LYS A 195 13.85 6.46 -10.48
N LYS A 196 13.73 7.06 -9.29
CA LYS A 196 13.11 6.42 -8.11
C LYS A 196 11.59 6.38 -8.24
N ILE A 197 10.99 7.41 -8.80
CA ILE A 197 9.54 7.49 -9.03
C ILE A 197 9.10 6.53 -10.14
N ASN A 198 9.79 6.52 -11.28
CA ASN A 198 9.50 5.56 -12.34
C ASN A 198 9.67 4.12 -11.86
N ASN A 199 10.56 3.87 -10.89
CA ASN A 199 10.71 2.55 -10.27
C ASN A 199 9.55 2.22 -9.31
N ILE A 200 9.03 3.19 -8.56
CA ILE A 200 7.88 3.03 -7.65
C ILE A 200 6.59 2.75 -8.44
N PHE A 201 6.40 3.42 -9.57
CA PHE A 201 5.23 3.26 -10.44
C PHE A 201 5.42 2.20 -11.54
N SER A 202 6.59 1.55 -11.60
CA SER A 202 6.79 0.41 -12.52
C SER A 202 5.96 -0.78 -12.06
N LYS A 203 5.38 -1.50 -13.04
CA LYS A 203 4.44 -2.64 -12.90
C LYS A 203 4.85 -3.78 -11.94
N ASN A 204 6.06 -3.75 -11.39
CA ASN A 204 6.65 -4.83 -10.61
C ASN A 204 7.26 -4.43 -9.26
N ASN A 205 7.09 -3.20 -8.78
CA ASN A 205 7.75 -2.77 -7.55
C ASN A 205 6.78 -2.67 -6.37
N ASP A 206 6.50 -3.82 -5.75
CA ASP A 206 6.04 -3.88 -4.38
C ASP A 206 7.07 -3.17 -3.47
N SER A 207 6.86 -1.88 -3.27
CA SER A 207 7.55 -0.96 -2.37
C SER A 207 8.62 -1.62 -1.48
N PHE A 208 9.86 -1.64 -1.95
CA PHE A 208 11.04 -2.10 -1.20
C PHE A 208 11.05 -1.56 0.24
N TYR A 209 10.64 -0.30 0.42
CA TYR A 209 10.56 0.35 1.73
C TYR A 209 9.52 -0.26 2.68
N LEU A 210 8.31 -0.63 2.23
CA LEU A 210 7.32 -1.28 3.12
C LEU A 210 7.80 -2.67 3.52
N LYS A 211 8.43 -3.42 2.60
CA LYS A 211 9.04 -4.72 2.91
C LYS A 211 10.21 -4.57 3.88
N LEU A 212 11.04 -3.54 3.73
CA LEU A 212 12.17 -3.26 4.61
C LEU A 212 11.71 -2.91 6.03
N TRP A 213 10.80 -1.95 6.18
CA TRP A 213 10.31 -1.54 7.50
C TRP A 213 9.50 -2.65 8.18
N GLY A 214 8.70 -3.41 7.42
CA GLY A 214 8.03 -4.61 7.93
C GLY A 214 9.01 -5.66 8.46
N ARG A 215 10.11 -5.92 7.74
CA ARG A 215 11.18 -6.82 8.20
C ARG A 215 11.88 -6.29 9.45
N ILE A 216 12.21 -5.00 9.50
CA ILE A 216 12.82 -4.38 10.69
C ILE A 216 11.90 -4.54 11.90
N CYS A 217 10.61 -4.23 11.76
CA CYS A 217 9.63 -4.46 12.82
C CYS A 217 9.60 -5.93 13.28
N GLY A 218 9.57 -6.88 12.35
CA GLY A 218 9.57 -8.31 12.67
C GLY A 218 10.84 -8.78 13.40
N ILE A 219 12.01 -8.31 12.98
CA ILE A 219 13.28 -8.64 13.62
C ILE A 219 13.35 -8.00 15.01
N SER A 220 13.04 -6.70 15.14
CA SER A 220 13.11 -6.00 16.41
C SER A 220 12.18 -6.58 17.47
N ILE A 221 10.96 -6.98 17.12
CA ILE A 221 10.06 -7.60 18.10
C ILE A 221 10.55 -8.98 18.51
N THR A 222 11.07 -9.77 17.56
CA THR A 222 11.61 -11.10 17.84
C THR A 222 12.82 -11.03 18.76
N VAL A 223 13.77 -10.12 18.49
CA VAL A 223 14.92 -9.87 19.36
C VAL A 223 14.46 -9.44 20.75
N CYS A 224 13.49 -8.52 20.85
CA CYS A 224 12.98 -8.04 22.12
C CYS A 224 12.41 -9.19 22.98
N LEU A 225 11.58 -10.05 22.37
CA LEU A 225 10.97 -11.20 23.03
C LEU A 225 12.00 -12.24 23.45
N ILE A 226 12.91 -12.63 22.55
CA ILE A 226 13.95 -13.62 22.84
C ILE A 226 14.85 -13.13 23.97
N SER A 227 15.29 -11.87 23.94
CA SER A 227 16.12 -11.31 25.00
C SER A 227 15.39 -11.31 26.35
N PHE A 228 14.12 -10.92 26.37
CA PHE A 228 13.34 -10.89 27.62
C PHE A 228 13.08 -12.29 28.19
N VAL A 229 12.65 -13.25 27.36
CA VAL A 229 12.43 -14.63 27.79
C VAL A 229 13.72 -15.27 28.27
N SER A 230 14.86 -14.98 27.61
CA SER A 230 16.17 -15.46 28.03
C SER A 230 16.54 -14.97 29.44
N VAL A 231 16.19 -13.73 29.79
CA VAL A 231 16.40 -13.22 31.16
C VAL A 231 15.60 -14.02 32.18
N LEU A 232 14.31 -14.29 31.90
CA LEU A 232 13.47 -15.09 32.80
C LEU A 232 14.03 -16.50 33.00
N ILE A 233 14.50 -17.13 31.93
CA ILE A 233 15.12 -18.46 31.97
C ILE A 233 16.40 -18.42 32.80
N ILE A 234 17.30 -17.47 32.54
CA ILE A 234 18.59 -17.36 33.25
C ILE A 234 18.34 -17.15 34.75
N LEU A 235 17.42 -16.26 35.12
CA LEU A 235 17.08 -16.02 36.52
C LEU A 235 16.45 -17.25 37.17
N ALA A 236 15.53 -17.94 36.50
CA ALA A 236 14.87 -19.12 37.05
C ALA A 236 15.83 -20.29 37.30
N PHE A 237 16.81 -20.53 36.40
CA PHE A 237 17.75 -21.64 36.55
C PHE A 237 18.93 -21.35 37.48
N ASN A 238 19.23 -20.07 37.73
CA ASN A 238 20.34 -19.67 38.62
C ASN A 238 19.84 -19.15 39.97
N TYR A 239 18.53 -19.21 40.24
CA TYR A 239 17.99 -18.97 41.56
C TYR A 239 18.02 -20.29 42.35
N GLY A 240 19.11 -20.51 43.07
CA GLY A 240 19.36 -21.69 43.90
C GLY A 240 20.34 -21.38 45.00
#